data_AF-A0A3D6D8X2-F1
#
_entry.id   AF-A0A3D6D8X2-F1
#
_cell.length_a   1.000
_cell.length_b   1.000
_cell.length_c   1.000
_cell.angle_alpha   90.00
_cell.angle_beta   90.00
_cell.angle_gamma   90.00
#
_symmetry.space_group_name_H-M   'P 1'
#
loop_
_entity.id
_entity.type
_entity.pdbx_description
1 polymer ?
#
loop_
_entity_poly.entity_id
_entity_poly.type
_entity_poly.pdbx_seq_one_letter_code
_entity_poly.pdbx_strand_id
1 'polypeptide(L)'
;MNPYLKRIPEVIPFLCLVHAFLNLPQVSADSGVEEAALPTFKDGEAQVVDRFNDSDMWIRHDLWVETEFDSDDDGKLDRMHVDVTRPRQTDTEGLKLPVVYVTSPYFAGTGPSGVEYFWDPRHEVGMKPPERKKSPAVKRRGERPIISKSHVKTWVPRGYVVVHSSSPGTGLSQGCPTVGGDNESLAPKAVVQWLTGKAKGFTSAGGNEKVEAYWSTGRIGMTGTSYNGTLPLAAATTGVEGLEAIIPIAPNTSYYHYYRSNGLIRHPGGYVGEEIDCLYDFIHSG
;
A
#
# COMPACT_ATOMS: atom_id res chain seq x y z
N MET A 1 -55.93 -48.51 -42.69
CA MET A 1 -55.22 -47.69 -43.70
C MET A 1 -53.87 -48.33 -43.98
N ASN A 2 -53.72 -48.92 -45.18
CA ASN A 2 -52.56 -49.02 -46.09
C ASN A 2 -51.09 -49.22 -45.57
N PRO A 3 -50.13 -49.67 -46.42
CA PRO A 3 -49.61 -51.05 -46.41
C PRO A 3 -48.05 -51.15 -46.38
N TYR A 4 -47.54 -52.38 -46.22
CA TYR A 4 -46.31 -52.95 -46.81
C TYR A 4 -45.05 -52.09 -47.15
N LEU A 5 -43.96 -52.40 -46.43
CA LEU A 5 -42.63 -52.85 -46.91
C LEU A 5 -41.75 -51.93 -47.80
N LYS A 6 -40.53 -51.56 -47.32
CA LYS A 6 -39.18 -51.93 -47.88
C LYS A 6 -38.02 -50.98 -47.47
N ARG A 7 -36.92 -51.61 -46.98
CA ARG A 7 -35.46 -51.36 -47.15
C ARG A 7 -34.86 -49.93 -47.33
N ILE A 8 -33.99 -49.55 -46.37
CA ILE A 8 -32.57 -49.06 -46.42
C ILE A 8 -32.12 -48.29 -47.71
N PRO A 9 -31.53 -47.06 -47.63
CA PRO A 9 -30.10 -46.89 -47.32
C PRO A 9 -29.63 -45.64 -46.55
N GLU A 10 -28.38 -45.76 -46.09
CA GLU A 10 -27.51 -44.76 -45.47
C GLU A 10 -27.44 -43.43 -46.26
N VAL A 11 -27.47 -42.32 -45.53
CA VAL A 11 -27.12 -41.00 -46.05
C VAL A 11 -26.03 -40.43 -45.15
N ILE A 12 -24.82 -40.35 -45.71
CA ILE A 12 -23.68 -39.62 -45.16
C ILE A 12 -23.98 -38.12 -45.25
N PRO A 13 -23.95 -37.33 -44.16
CA PRO A 13 -23.92 -35.89 -44.26
C PRO A 13 -22.47 -35.39 -44.33
N PHE A 14 -22.21 -34.68 -45.42
CA PHE A 14 -21.06 -33.84 -45.71
C PHE A 14 -20.74 -32.90 -44.52
N LEU A 15 -19.52 -32.95 -44.00
CA LEU A 15 -19.02 -32.05 -42.96
C LEU A 15 -18.59 -30.73 -43.62
N CYS A 16 -19.45 -29.73 -43.67
CA CYS A 16 -19.06 -28.36 -44.01
C CYS A 16 -18.41 -27.68 -42.79
N LEU A 17 -17.07 -27.61 -42.76
CA LEU A 17 -16.33 -26.78 -41.81
C LEU A 17 -16.53 -25.30 -42.17
N VAL A 18 -17.39 -24.60 -41.42
CA VAL A 18 -17.45 -23.13 -41.43
C VAL A 18 -16.38 -22.63 -40.47
N HIS A 19 -15.28 -22.09 -41.01
CA HIS A 19 -14.29 -21.35 -40.21
C HIS A 19 -14.89 -19.99 -39.83
N ALA A 20 -15.43 -19.89 -38.62
CA ALA A 20 -15.79 -18.61 -38.03
C ALA A 20 -14.50 -17.88 -37.61
N PHE A 21 -14.06 -16.92 -38.43
CA PHE A 21 -13.06 -15.94 -38.00
C PHE A 21 -13.71 -14.97 -37.01
N LEU A 22 -13.47 -15.20 -35.72
CA LEU A 22 -13.71 -14.22 -34.66
C LEU A 22 -12.68 -13.10 -34.80
N ASN A 23 -13.06 -12.02 -35.48
CA ASN A 23 -12.33 -10.75 -35.45
C ASN A 23 -12.59 -10.07 -34.10
N LEU A 24 -11.65 -10.21 -33.17
CA LEU A 24 -11.57 -9.36 -31.99
C LEU A 24 -10.98 -8.00 -32.40
N PRO A 25 -11.53 -6.86 -31.96
CA PRO A 25 -10.95 -5.56 -32.23
C PRO A 25 -9.64 -5.42 -31.43
N GLN A 26 -8.50 -5.33 -32.13
CA GLN A 26 -7.23 -4.91 -31.54
C GLN A 26 -7.38 -3.45 -31.08
N VAL A 27 -7.39 -3.24 -29.76
CA VAL A 27 -7.15 -1.93 -29.18
C VAL A 27 -5.65 -1.65 -29.33
N SER A 28 -5.28 -1.10 -30.49
CA SER A 28 -3.93 -0.57 -30.72
C SER A 28 -3.75 0.70 -29.90
N ALA A 29 -3.10 0.55 -28.75
CA ALA A 29 -2.31 1.60 -28.14
C ALA A 29 -0.88 1.07 -27.94
N ASP A 30 -0.33 0.43 -28.96
CA ASP A 30 1.07 0.08 -29.03
C ASP A 30 1.68 0.88 -30.17
N SER A 31 2.72 1.65 -29.88
CA SER A 31 3.38 2.57 -30.80
C SER A 31 4.10 1.88 -31.96
N GLY A 32 3.79 0.60 -32.27
CA GLY A 32 4.49 -0.19 -33.28
C GLY A 32 5.99 -0.35 -33.01
N VAL A 33 6.43 -0.17 -31.76
CA VAL A 33 7.84 -0.26 -31.38
C VAL A 33 8.14 -1.70 -30.97
N GLU A 34 8.94 -2.40 -31.77
CA GLU A 34 9.41 -3.78 -31.56
C GLU A 34 10.31 -3.94 -30.31
N GLU A 35 10.79 -2.86 -29.71
CA GLU A 35 11.75 -2.90 -28.60
C GLU A 35 11.06 -2.81 -27.23
N ALA A 36 11.43 -3.73 -26.34
CA ALA A 36 10.88 -3.81 -24.98
C ALA A 36 11.11 -2.51 -24.19
N ALA A 37 10.12 -2.06 -23.44
CA ALA A 37 10.25 -0.86 -22.62
C ALA A 37 11.06 -1.18 -21.37
N LEU A 38 12.27 -0.63 -21.31
CA LEU A 38 13.18 -0.82 -20.18
C LEU A 38 13.47 0.51 -19.48
N PRO A 39 13.73 0.49 -18.16
CA PRO A 39 14.25 1.66 -17.46
C PRO A 39 15.55 2.16 -18.12
N THR A 40 15.67 3.46 -18.30
CA THR A 40 16.86 4.10 -18.88
C THR A 40 17.54 4.99 -17.85
N PHE A 41 18.86 5.11 -17.95
CA PHE A 41 19.67 5.86 -17.00
C PHE A 41 20.60 6.83 -17.74
N LYS A 42 20.75 8.03 -17.20
CA LYS A 42 21.70 9.04 -17.67
C LYS A 42 22.36 9.67 -16.46
N ASP A 43 23.68 9.76 -16.47
CA ASP A 43 24.48 10.36 -15.40
C ASP A 43 24.18 9.76 -14.00
N GLY A 44 23.81 8.47 -13.96
CA GLY A 44 23.44 7.76 -12.72
C GLY A 44 21.99 7.93 -12.27
N GLU A 45 21.17 8.70 -12.98
CA GLU A 45 19.77 8.95 -12.64
C GLU A 45 18.80 8.20 -13.56
N ALA A 46 17.72 7.66 -12.97
CA ALA A 46 16.63 7.07 -13.72
C ALA A 46 15.86 8.14 -14.52
N GLN A 47 15.72 7.92 -15.82
CA GLN A 47 15.09 8.85 -16.75
C GLN A 47 13.63 8.49 -16.97
N VAL A 48 12.84 9.46 -17.43
CA VAL A 48 11.47 9.21 -17.88
C VAL A 48 11.51 8.39 -19.17
N VAL A 49 10.73 7.32 -19.20
CA VAL A 49 10.52 6.47 -20.37
C VAL A 49 9.10 6.72 -20.87
N ASP A 50 8.95 7.18 -22.11
CA ASP A 50 7.64 7.58 -22.66
C ASP A 50 6.60 6.46 -22.58
N ARG A 51 7.02 5.20 -22.79
CA ARG A 51 6.14 4.02 -22.69
C ARG A 51 5.61 3.78 -21.26
N PHE A 52 6.26 4.32 -20.23
CA PHE A 52 5.79 4.29 -18.84
C PHE A 52 5.00 5.54 -18.44
N ASN A 53 4.99 6.59 -19.27
CA ASN A 53 4.52 7.92 -18.90
C ASN A 53 3.04 8.20 -19.26
N ASP A 54 2.30 7.17 -19.66
CA ASP A 54 0.84 7.24 -19.87
C ASP A 54 0.09 6.77 -18.63
N SER A 55 -0.46 7.71 -17.86
CA SER A 55 -1.13 7.42 -16.58
C SER A 55 -2.47 6.71 -16.70
N ASP A 56 -3.10 6.79 -17.87
CA ASP A 56 -4.37 6.12 -18.16
C ASP A 56 -4.13 4.62 -18.38
N MET A 57 -2.92 4.27 -18.80
CA MET A 57 -2.46 2.90 -18.96
C MET A 57 -1.78 2.32 -17.71
N TRP A 58 -1.68 3.07 -16.60
CA TRP A 58 -1.13 2.52 -15.36
C TRP A 58 -2.09 1.55 -14.70
N ILE A 59 -1.53 0.42 -14.26
CA ILE A 59 -2.25 -0.61 -13.51
C ILE A 59 -2.30 -0.19 -12.06
N ARG A 60 -3.50 -0.27 -11.47
CA ARG A 60 -3.77 0.07 -10.07
C ARG A 60 -4.41 -1.11 -9.36
N HIS A 61 -3.79 -1.56 -8.28
CA HIS A 61 -4.31 -2.63 -7.42
C HIS A 61 -4.67 -2.10 -6.05
N ASP A 62 -5.63 -2.76 -5.42
CA ASP A 62 -6.13 -2.50 -4.07
C ASP A 62 -6.22 -3.84 -3.35
N LEU A 63 -5.34 -4.05 -2.37
CA LEU A 63 -4.95 -5.36 -1.86
C LEU A 63 -4.79 -5.35 -0.34
N TRP A 64 -4.66 -6.54 0.25
CA TRP A 64 -4.37 -6.74 1.66
C TRP A 64 -3.17 -7.66 1.86
N VAL A 65 -2.19 -7.25 2.65
CA VAL A 65 -1.01 -8.07 2.99
C VAL A 65 -1.13 -8.57 4.42
N GLU A 66 -1.09 -9.89 4.61
CA GLU A 66 -1.16 -10.52 5.94
C GLU A 66 0.16 -10.36 6.69
N THR A 67 0.05 -9.96 7.95
CA THR A 67 1.18 -9.74 8.86
C THR A 67 1.50 -10.99 9.68
N GLU A 68 2.44 -10.88 10.61
CA GLU A 68 2.84 -11.93 11.55
C GLU A 68 2.28 -11.71 12.97
N PHE A 69 1.38 -10.72 13.15
CA PHE A 69 0.82 -10.35 14.45
C PHE A 69 -0.70 -10.16 14.38
N ASP A 70 -1.32 -10.12 15.56
CA ASP A 70 -2.72 -9.84 15.82
C ASP A 70 -2.74 -8.74 16.89
N SER A 71 -2.98 -7.48 16.48
CA SER A 71 -2.85 -6.32 17.37
C SER A 71 -4.17 -5.87 17.99
N ASP A 72 -5.29 -6.46 17.58
CA ASP A 72 -6.61 -6.26 18.18
C ASP A 72 -7.12 -7.49 18.96
N ASP A 73 -6.30 -8.55 19.06
CA ASP A 73 -6.55 -9.80 19.77
C ASP A 73 -7.84 -10.52 19.30
N ASP A 74 -8.20 -10.40 18.02
CA ASP A 74 -9.39 -11.02 17.44
C ASP A 74 -9.21 -12.52 17.07
N GLY A 75 -7.99 -13.03 17.23
CA GLY A 75 -7.58 -14.40 16.94
C GLY A 75 -7.13 -14.62 15.49
N LYS A 76 -6.98 -13.57 14.69
CA LYS A 76 -6.51 -13.62 13.30
C LYS A 76 -5.36 -12.63 13.10
N LEU A 77 -4.47 -12.99 12.18
CA LEU A 77 -3.39 -12.09 11.81
C LEU A 77 -3.94 -10.86 11.09
N ASP A 78 -3.45 -9.69 11.48
CA ASP A 78 -3.82 -8.42 10.87
C ASP A 78 -3.42 -8.40 9.40
N ARG A 79 -4.25 -7.77 8.55
CA ARG A 79 -3.89 -7.46 7.17
C ARG A 79 -3.82 -5.97 6.89
N MET A 80 -2.72 -5.56 6.27
CA MET A 80 -2.47 -4.19 5.87
C MET A 80 -3.06 -3.91 4.50
N HIS A 81 -3.89 -2.86 4.41
CA HIS A 81 -4.43 -2.37 3.15
C HIS A 81 -3.34 -1.66 2.35
N VAL A 82 -3.17 -2.09 1.10
CA VAL A 82 -2.09 -1.68 0.20
C VAL A 82 -2.67 -1.26 -1.16
N ASP A 83 -2.20 -0.13 -1.70
CA ASP A 83 -2.34 0.18 -3.12
C ASP A 83 -1.04 -0.07 -3.88
N VAL A 84 -1.16 -0.37 -5.17
CA VAL A 84 -0.01 -0.54 -6.07
C VAL A 84 -0.30 0.23 -7.34
N THR A 85 0.62 1.07 -7.79
CA THR A 85 0.59 1.68 -9.13
C THR A 85 1.84 1.31 -9.91
N ARG A 86 1.67 0.69 -11.08
CA ARG A 86 2.77 0.18 -11.92
C ARG A 86 2.50 0.39 -13.41
N PRO A 87 3.54 0.47 -14.26
CA PRO A 87 3.35 0.59 -15.71
C PRO A 87 2.86 -0.73 -16.31
N ARG A 88 2.03 -0.67 -17.37
CA ARG A 88 1.38 -1.85 -17.98
C ARG A 88 2.35 -2.94 -18.46
N GLN A 89 3.58 -2.57 -18.77
CA GLN A 89 4.63 -3.47 -19.27
C GLN A 89 5.01 -4.55 -18.28
N THR A 90 4.69 -4.33 -17.00
CA THR A 90 4.80 -5.37 -15.98
C THR A 90 3.81 -6.54 -16.19
N ASP A 91 2.74 -6.35 -16.99
CA ASP A 91 1.83 -7.42 -17.44
C ASP A 91 2.03 -7.82 -18.90
N THR A 92 2.36 -6.88 -19.77
CA THR A 92 2.43 -7.14 -21.21
C THR A 92 3.80 -7.63 -21.70
N GLU A 93 4.88 -7.32 -20.97
CA GLU A 93 6.26 -7.59 -21.40
C GLU A 93 7.07 -8.38 -20.35
N GLY A 94 6.44 -8.81 -19.25
CA GLY A 94 7.12 -9.52 -18.17
C GLY A 94 8.14 -8.67 -17.39
N LEU A 95 8.04 -7.33 -17.51
CA LEU A 95 8.95 -6.39 -16.87
C LEU A 95 8.84 -6.49 -15.34
N LYS A 96 9.97 -6.63 -14.65
CA LYS A 96 10.06 -6.53 -13.19
C LYS A 96 10.74 -5.23 -12.81
N LEU A 97 10.17 -4.51 -11.85
CA LEU A 97 10.68 -3.20 -11.44
C LEU A 97 10.98 -3.14 -9.92
N PRO A 98 11.93 -2.30 -9.49
CA PRO A 98 12.08 -1.94 -8.07
C PRO A 98 10.87 -1.16 -7.56
N VAL A 99 10.71 -1.14 -6.24
CA VAL A 99 9.54 -0.57 -5.57
C VAL A 99 9.90 0.64 -4.72
N VAL A 100 9.16 1.74 -4.88
CA VAL A 100 9.12 2.85 -3.93
C VAL A 100 7.90 2.66 -3.04
N TYR A 101 8.13 2.38 -1.76
CA TYR A 101 7.09 2.07 -0.79
C TYR A 101 6.93 3.20 0.24
N VAL A 102 5.70 3.68 0.44
CA VAL A 102 5.36 4.67 1.46
C VAL A 102 4.21 4.17 2.31
N THR A 103 4.45 3.99 3.60
CA THR A 103 3.39 3.68 4.58
C THR A 103 3.05 4.92 5.38
N SER A 104 1.78 5.05 5.78
CA SER A 104 1.28 6.22 6.49
C SER A 104 0.09 5.87 7.37
N PRO A 105 0.05 6.37 8.61
CA PRO A 105 -1.16 6.32 9.42
C PRO A 105 -2.17 7.42 9.03
N TYR A 106 -1.83 8.31 8.09
CA TYR A 106 -2.64 9.48 7.75
C TYR A 106 -3.46 9.34 6.46
N PHE A 107 -3.19 8.33 5.63
CA PHE A 107 -3.76 8.29 4.27
C PHE A 107 -5.28 8.17 4.25
N ALA A 108 -5.86 7.52 5.24
CA ALA A 108 -7.30 7.37 5.37
C ALA A 108 -8.00 8.56 6.05
N GLY A 109 -7.29 9.68 6.23
CA GLY A 109 -7.78 10.83 6.99
C GLY A 109 -7.36 10.79 8.45
N THR A 110 -7.52 11.93 9.12
CA THR A 110 -7.07 12.15 10.49
C THR A 110 -8.17 12.79 11.32
N GLY A 111 -8.03 12.69 12.64
CA GLY A 111 -8.86 13.40 13.61
C GLY A 111 -8.64 14.92 13.54
N PRO A 112 -9.37 15.69 14.36
CA PRO A 112 -9.11 17.11 14.48
C PRO A 112 -7.76 17.36 15.17
N SER A 113 -7.02 18.37 14.71
CA SER A 113 -5.74 18.81 15.30
C SER A 113 -5.90 20.01 16.25
N GLY A 114 -7.09 20.17 16.83
CA GLY A 114 -7.41 21.30 17.70
C GLY A 114 -6.77 21.14 19.09
N VAL A 115 -6.15 22.20 19.59
CA VAL A 115 -5.53 22.22 20.94
C VAL A 115 -6.54 21.96 22.06
N GLU A 116 -7.84 22.12 21.80
CA GLU A 116 -8.90 21.77 22.75
C GLU A 116 -9.01 20.27 23.06
N TYR A 117 -8.40 19.43 22.23
CA TYR A 117 -8.34 17.97 22.41
C TYR A 117 -7.05 17.49 23.07
N PHE A 118 -6.10 18.40 23.30
CA PHE A 118 -4.82 18.12 23.94
C PHE A 118 -4.91 18.28 25.47
N TRP A 119 -3.85 17.87 26.16
CA TRP A 119 -3.73 18.09 27.60
C TRP A 119 -3.52 19.57 27.91
N ASP A 120 -4.19 20.10 28.93
CA ASP A 120 -3.90 21.45 29.43
C ASP A 120 -2.61 21.41 30.26
N PRO A 121 -1.51 22.03 29.82
CA PRO A 121 -0.24 22.02 30.55
C PRO A 121 -0.24 22.96 31.77
N ARG A 122 -1.29 23.77 31.99
CA ARG A 122 -1.36 24.76 33.06
C ARG A 122 -1.71 24.09 34.39
N HIS A 123 -0.81 23.26 34.88
CA HIS A 123 -0.88 22.61 36.18
C HIS A 123 0.51 22.52 36.81
N GLU A 124 0.56 22.34 38.13
CA GLU A 124 1.81 22.17 38.86
C GLU A 124 2.51 20.85 38.48
N VAL A 125 3.84 20.85 38.55
CA VAL A 125 4.64 19.64 38.28
C VAL A 125 4.29 18.54 39.28
N GLY A 126 4.08 17.32 38.79
CA GLY A 126 3.70 16.16 39.61
C GLY A 126 2.21 16.07 39.93
N MET A 127 1.41 17.09 39.60
CA MET A 127 -0.04 17.01 39.70
C MET A 127 -0.63 16.23 38.53
N LYS A 128 -1.74 15.53 38.79
CA LYS A 128 -2.55 14.93 37.74
C LYS A 128 -3.27 16.05 36.97
N PRO A 129 -3.10 16.16 35.64
CA PRO A 129 -3.82 17.15 34.85
C PRO A 129 -5.33 16.85 34.84
N PRO A 130 -6.18 17.86 34.58
CA PRO A 130 -7.58 17.64 34.26
C PRO A 130 -7.74 16.67 33.08
N GLU A 131 -8.83 15.92 33.05
CA GLU A 131 -9.12 15.03 31.92
C GLU A 131 -9.30 15.86 30.64
N ARG A 132 -8.59 15.49 29.58
CA ARG A 132 -8.71 16.15 28.28
C ARG A 132 -10.07 15.87 27.63
N LYS A 133 -10.48 16.77 26.74
CA LYS A 133 -11.65 16.53 25.90
C LYS A 133 -11.38 15.36 24.95
N LYS A 134 -12.33 14.43 24.85
CA LYS A 134 -12.24 13.33 23.88
C LYS A 134 -12.30 13.85 22.45
N SER A 135 -11.38 13.40 21.62
CA SER A 135 -11.42 13.64 20.18
C SER A 135 -12.60 12.90 19.55
N PRO A 136 -13.33 13.51 18.61
CA PRO A 136 -14.25 12.80 17.72
C PRO A 136 -13.51 11.71 16.95
N ALA A 137 -14.20 10.60 16.68
CA ALA A 137 -13.70 9.54 15.82
C ALA A 137 -13.32 10.08 14.43
N VAL A 138 -12.25 9.53 13.87
CA VAL A 138 -11.78 9.92 12.54
C VAL A 138 -12.83 9.53 11.49
N LYS A 139 -13.11 10.46 10.58
CA LYS A 139 -13.93 10.15 9.40
C LYS A 139 -13.01 9.64 8.30
N ARG A 140 -13.08 8.34 7.99
CA ARG A 140 -12.32 7.73 6.90
C ARG A 140 -12.55 8.47 5.58
N ARG A 141 -11.47 8.74 4.85
CA ARG A 141 -11.44 9.38 3.53
C ARG A 141 -10.72 8.49 2.52
N GLY A 142 -10.76 8.90 1.25
CA GLY A 142 -10.11 8.20 0.14
C GLY A 142 -11.05 7.29 -0.63
N GLU A 143 -10.81 7.22 -1.94
CA GLU A 143 -11.57 6.43 -2.90
C GLU A 143 -10.69 5.30 -3.44
N ARG A 144 -11.16 4.06 -3.27
CA ARG A 144 -10.48 2.89 -3.82
C ARG A 144 -10.49 2.95 -5.35
N PRO A 145 -9.45 2.46 -6.04
CA PRO A 145 -8.34 1.65 -5.53
C PRO A 145 -7.12 2.47 -5.04
N ILE A 146 -7.23 3.79 -4.88
CA ILE A 146 -6.08 4.66 -4.60
C ILE A 146 -6.08 5.08 -3.13
N ILE A 147 -5.05 4.69 -2.39
CA ILE A 147 -4.73 5.19 -1.05
C ILE A 147 -4.07 6.57 -1.16
N SER A 148 -3.06 6.70 -2.05
CA SER A 148 -2.35 7.96 -2.24
C SER A 148 -1.83 8.14 -3.67
N LYS A 149 -1.70 9.41 -4.08
CA LYS A 149 -1.06 9.80 -5.35
C LYS A 149 0.38 10.29 -5.16
N SER A 150 0.88 10.35 -3.91
CA SER A 150 2.26 10.72 -3.62
C SER A 150 3.23 9.84 -4.39
N HIS A 151 4.35 10.38 -4.86
CA HIS A 151 5.43 9.63 -5.49
C HIS A 151 5.11 8.94 -6.85
N VAL A 152 3.83 8.68 -7.17
CA VAL A 152 3.41 7.97 -8.39
C VAL A 152 3.91 8.66 -9.67
N LYS A 153 3.58 9.94 -9.86
CA LYS A 153 3.97 10.69 -11.08
C LYS A 153 5.48 10.86 -11.22
N THR A 154 6.22 10.80 -10.12
CA THR A 154 7.68 10.92 -10.16
C THR A 154 8.30 9.61 -10.61
N TRP A 155 7.87 8.49 -10.02
CA TRP A 155 8.61 7.23 -10.08
C TRP A 155 8.08 6.23 -11.10
N VAL A 156 6.76 6.19 -11.36
CA VAL A 156 6.21 5.28 -12.37
C VAL A 156 6.77 5.54 -13.77
N PRO A 157 6.82 6.80 -14.26
CA PRO A 157 7.45 7.09 -15.55
C PRO A 157 8.95 6.77 -15.60
N ARG A 158 9.61 6.63 -14.45
CA ARG A 158 11.05 6.31 -14.32
C ARG A 158 11.34 4.83 -14.13
N GLY A 159 10.34 3.96 -14.30
CA GLY A 159 10.53 2.51 -14.19
C GLY A 159 10.56 2.00 -12.75
N TYR A 160 9.70 2.53 -11.88
CA TYR A 160 9.48 2.00 -10.54
C TYR A 160 8.00 1.66 -10.34
N VAL A 161 7.72 0.65 -9.52
CA VAL A 161 6.38 0.49 -8.95
C VAL A 161 6.28 1.35 -7.69
N VAL A 162 5.14 2.01 -7.51
CA VAL A 162 4.85 2.76 -6.29
C VAL A 162 3.79 2.03 -5.49
N VAL A 163 4.08 1.81 -4.21
CA VAL A 163 3.20 1.10 -3.27
C VAL A 163 2.90 2.04 -2.11
N HIS A 164 1.63 2.13 -1.72
CA HIS A 164 1.24 2.76 -0.47
C HIS A 164 0.55 1.77 0.46
N SER A 165 0.71 1.93 1.76
CA SER A 165 -0.11 1.20 2.72
C SER A 165 -0.64 2.11 3.83
N SER A 166 -1.81 1.76 4.34
CA SER A 166 -2.30 2.29 5.61
C SER A 166 -1.65 1.52 6.76
N SER A 167 -1.23 2.21 7.82
CA SER A 167 -0.65 1.59 9.03
C SER A 167 -1.69 0.74 9.80
N PRO A 168 -1.28 -0.10 10.76
CA PRO A 168 -2.21 -0.88 11.59
C PRO A 168 -3.31 -0.02 12.22
N GLY A 169 -4.55 -0.51 12.17
CA GLY A 169 -5.74 0.19 12.68
C GLY A 169 -6.04 1.54 12.01
N THR A 170 -5.57 1.74 10.78
CA THR A 170 -5.88 2.93 9.98
C THR A 170 -6.51 2.54 8.66
N GLY A 171 -7.49 3.33 8.21
CA GLY A 171 -8.16 3.12 6.93
C GLY A 171 -8.88 1.80 6.80
N LEU A 172 -8.37 0.92 5.94
CA LEU A 172 -8.90 -0.44 5.76
C LEU A 172 -7.88 -1.51 6.19
N SER A 173 -6.76 -1.09 6.80
CA SER A 173 -5.86 -1.99 7.50
C SER A 173 -6.51 -2.43 8.81
N GLN A 174 -6.34 -3.71 9.16
CA GLN A 174 -6.83 -4.27 10.42
C GLN A 174 -5.91 -3.93 11.59
N GLY A 175 -6.31 -4.33 12.79
CA GLY A 175 -5.53 -4.14 14.01
C GLY A 175 -5.73 -2.78 14.66
N CYS A 176 -4.74 -2.36 15.45
CA CYS A 176 -4.80 -1.14 16.26
C CYS A 176 -3.52 -0.30 16.11
N PRO A 177 -3.60 1.05 16.07
CA PRO A 177 -2.41 1.88 16.16
C PRO A 177 -1.77 1.76 17.54
N THR A 178 -0.44 1.79 17.63
CA THR A 178 0.26 1.70 18.92
C THR A 178 1.15 2.89 19.23
N VAL A 179 1.42 3.71 18.22
CA VAL A 179 2.26 4.91 18.32
C VAL A 179 3.66 4.54 18.83
N GLY A 180 4.39 3.80 17.99
CA GLY A 180 5.75 3.34 18.26
C GLY A 180 5.90 1.96 18.87
N GLY A 181 4.83 1.17 18.95
CA GLY A 181 4.91 -0.25 19.28
C GLY A 181 5.42 -1.09 18.11
N ASP A 182 5.71 -2.37 18.40
CA ASP A 182 6.36 -3.28 17.46
C ASP A 182 5.55 -3.48 16.17
N ASN A 183 4.21 -3.51 16.25
CA ASN A 183 3.35 -3.70 15.08
C ASN A 183 3.55 -2.63 13.98
N GLU A 184 3.99 -1.42 14.33
CA GLU A 184 4.28 -0.35 13.37
C GLU A 184 5.60 -0.55 12.62
N SER A 185 6.52 -1.36 13.17
CA SER A 185 7.71 -1.83 12.45
C SER A 185 7.42 -3.11 11.64
N LEU A 186 6.57 -3.99 12.19
CA LEU A 186 6.24 -5.29 11.59
C LEU A 186 5.27 -5.18 10.42
N ALA A 187 4.37 -4.19 10.42
CA ALA A 187 3.44 -3.95 9.32
C ALA A 187 4.15 -3.63 7.98
N PRO A 188 5.04 -2.62 7.90
CA PRO A 188 5.79 -2.38 6.68
C PRO A 188 6.76 -3.53 6.35
N LYS A 189 7.30 -4.24 7.35
CA LYS A 189 8.07 -5.48 7.13
C LYS A 189 7.23 -6.51 6.36
N ALA A 190 5.98 -6.75 6.76
CA ALA A 190 5.11 -7.72 6.08
C ALA A 190 4.85 -7.34 4.62
N VAL A 191 4.65 -6.05 4.33
CA VAL A 191 4.51 -5.54 2.96
C VAL A 191 5.81 -5.77 2.15
N VAL A 192 6.98 -5.51 2.72
CA VAL A 192 8.27 -5.82 2.07
C VAL A 192 8.43 -7.33 1.84
N GLN A 193 8.07 -8.17 2.81
CA GLN A 193 8.09 -9.62 2.65
C GLN A 193 7.15 -10.07 1.52
N TRP A 194 5.96 -9.48 1.38
CA TRP A 194 5.06 -9.79 0.27
C TRP A 194 5.65 -9.37 -1.09
N LEU A 195 6.24 -8.17 -1.15
CA LEU A 195 6.91 -7.65 -2.35
C LEU A 195 8.17 -8.46 -2.74
N THR A 196 8.69 -9.29 -1.83
CA THR A 196 9.79 -10.24 -2.07
C THR A 196 9.33 -11.70 -2.18
N GLY A 197 8.02 -11.95 -2.16
CA GLY A 197 7.43 -13.29 -2.27
C GLY A 197 7.48 -14.16 -1.00
N LYS A 198 7.76 -13.56 0.15
CA LYS A 198 7.91 -14.23 1.46
C LYS A 198 6.70 -14.09 2.39
N ALA A 199 5.75 -13.20 2.08
CA ALA A 199 4.47 -13.09 2.78
C ALA A 199 3.28 -13.17 1.82
N LYS A 200 2.08 -13.35 2.38
CA LYS A 200 0.85 -13.54 1.60
C LYS A 200 0.15 -12.20 1.35
N GLY A 201 -0.20 -11.95 0.08
CA GLY A 201 -1.14 -10.90 -0.31
C GLY A 201 -2.50 -11.48 -0.69
N PHE A 202 -3.55 -10.69 -0.58
CA PHE A 202 -4.95 -11.08 -0.79
C PHE A 202 -5.73 -9.98 -1.52
N THR A 203 -6.78 -10.36 -2.24
CA THR A 203 -7.70 -9.40 -2.92
C THR A 203 -8.69 -8.73 -1.98
N SER A 204 -8.80 -9.20 -0.73
CA SER A 204 -9.71 -8.63 0.28
C SER A 204 -9.22 -8.89 1.71
N ALA A 205 -9.71 -8.08 2.66
CA ALA A 205 -9.35 -8.19 4.08
C ALA A 205 -9.64 -9.59 4.67
N GLY A 206 -10.81 -10.18 4.38
CA GLY A 206 -11.21 -11.48 4.95
C GLY A 206 -11.20 -12.65 3.97
N GLY A 207 -10.82 -12.45 2.71
CA GLY A 207 -10.88 -13.48 1.67
C GLY A 207 -9.64 -14.37 1.60
N ASN A 208 -9.72 -15.41 0.78
CA ASN A 208 -8.66 -16.42 0.61
C ASN A 208 -7.98 -16.36 -0.77
N GLU A 209 -8.45 -15.50 -1.66
CA GLU A 209 -7.85 -15.31 -2.99
C GLU A 209 -6.52 -14.57 -2.84
N LYS A 210 -5.44 -15.27 -3.17
CA LYS A 210 -4.06 -14.78 -3.01
C LYS A 210 -3.59 -13.99 -4.22
N VAL A 211 -2.73 -13.02 -3.97
CA VAL A 211 -2.05 -12.23 -5.00
C VAL A 211 -0.55 -12.22 -4.74
N GLU A 212 0.23 -12.51 -5.77
CA GLU A 212 1.70 -12.47 -5.75
C GLU A 212 2.21 -11.20 -6.42
N ALA A 213 3.29 -10.62 -5.89
CA ALA A 213 3.96 -9.45 -6.46
C ALA A 213 4.93 -9.83 -7.59
N TYR A 214 4.47 -10.58 -8.60
CA TYR A 214 5.32 -11.10 -9.70
C TYR A 214 6.05 -10.02 -10.50
N TRP A 215 5.53 -8.79 -10.49
CA TRP A 215 6.06 -7.59 -11.13
C TRP A 215 7.21 -6.93 -10.34
N SER A 216 7.47 -7.36 -9.11
CA SER A 216 8.52 -6.82 -8.25
C SER A 216 9.87 -7.48 -8.54
N THR A 217 10.94 -6.70 -8.50
CA THR A 217 12.32 -7.23 -8.48
C THR A 217 12.73 -7.77 -7.10
N GLY A 218 11.94 -7.51 -6.06
CA GLY A 218 12.30 -7.77 -4.67
C GLY A 218 13.21 -6.71 -4.05
N ARG A 219 13.51 -5.61 -4.77
CA ARG A 219 14.26 -4.46 -4.24
C ARG A 219 13.30 -3.32 -3.90
N ILE A 220 13.17 -3.03 -2.62
CA ILE A 220 12.25 -2.04 -2.07
C ILE A 220 13.06 -0.89 -1.46
N GLY A 221 12.70 0.34 -1.82
CA GLY A 221 13.12 1.55 -1.12
C GLY A 221 11.92 2.17 -0.39
N MET A 222 12.11 2.64 0.84
CA MET A 222 11.07 3.34 1.60
C MET A 222 11.37 4.82 1.80
N THR A 223 10.35 5.67 1.75
CA THR A 223 10.50 7.11 1.93
C THR A 223 9.26 7.72 2.58
N GLY A 224 9.41 8.91 3.15
CA GLY A 224 8.28 9.70 3.65
C GLY A 224 8.71 10.79 4.61
N THR A 225 7.77 11.67 4.94
CA THR A 225 7.99 12.80 5.86
C THR A 225 7.26 12.60 7.18
N SER A 226 7.86 13.05 8.29
CA SER A 226 7.29 12.93 9.64
C SER A 226 7.07 11.46 10.00
N TYR A 227 5.88 11.05 10.42
CA TYR A 227 5.55 9.65 10.70
C TYR A 227 5.79 8.72 9.50
N ASN A 228 5.51 9.19 8.28
CA ASN A 228 5.83 8.41 7.07
C ASN A 228 7.35 8.26 6.87
N GLY A 229 8.16 9.11 7.50
CA GLY A 229 9.63 8.99 7.58
C GLY A 229 10.09 8.16 8.79
N THR A 230 9.33 8.15 9.88
CA THR A 230 9.54 7.27 11.05
C THR A 230 9.41 5.79 10.68
N LEU A 231 8.38 5.44 9.91
CA LEU A 231 8.08 4.04 9.58
C LEU A 231 9.16 3.34 8.72
N PRO A 232 9.81 3.99 7.73
CA PRO A 232 11.01 3.46 7.08
C PRO A 232 12.13 3.12 8.06
N LEU A 233 12.38 3.99 9.05
CA LEU A 233 13.39 3.74 10.07
C LEU A 233 13.00 2.53 10.93
N ALA A 234 11.74 2.47 11.39
CA ALA A 234 11.22 1.34 12.16
C ALA A 234 11.36 0.02 11.37
N ALA A 235 10.91 0.00 10.11
CA ALA A 235 11.03 -1.17 9.22
C ALA A 235 12.49 -1.61 9.04
N ALA A 236 13.43 -0.68 8.87
CA ALA A 236 14.84 -1.00 8.70
C ALA A 236 15.45 -1.71 9.92
N THR A 237 15.00 -1.38 11.15
CA THR A 237 15.49 -2.06 12.36
C THR A 237 15.10 -3.54 12.43
N THR A 238 14.11 -3.98 11.64
CA THR A 238 13.71 -5.40 11.57
C THR A 238 14.70 -6.27 10.79
N GLY A 239 15.60 -5.66 10.01
CA GLY A 239 16.52 -6.39 9.12
C GLY A 239 15.84 -7.14 7.98
N VAL A 240 14.63 -6.71 7.58
CA VAL A 240 13.86 -7.37 6.52
C VAL A 240 14.62 -7.40 5.19
N GLU A 241 14.75 -8.60 4.62
CA GLU A 241 15.44 -8.79 3.35
C GLU A 241 14.66 -8.13 2.20
N GLY A 242 15.39 -7.45 1.31
CA GLY A 242 14.84 -6.72 0.17
C GLY A 242 14.52 -5.25 0.44
N LEU A 243 14.57 -4.77 1.70
CA LEU A 243 14.58 -3.33 2.00
C LEU A 243 16.00 -2.79 1.78
N GLU A 244 16.25 -2.27 0.58
CA GLU A 244 17.58 -1.89 0.10
C GLU A 244 17.97 -0.47 0.51
N ALA A 245 16.99 0.42 0.69
CA ALA A 245 17.24 1.82 1.02
C ALA A 245 16.07 2.45 1.80
N ILE A 246 16.40 3.37 2.70
CA ILE A 246 15.43 4.25 3.35
C ILE A 246 15.82 5.71 3.16
N ILE A 247 14.82 6.56 2.91
CA ILE A 247 14.96 8.01 2.81
C ILE A 247 13.97 8.66 3.79
N PRO A 248 14.26 8.60 5.11
CA PRO A 248 13.41 9.19 6.12
C PRO A 248 13.59 10.73 6.16
N ILE A 249 12.49 11.47 6.00
CA ILE A 249 12.50 12.95 6.04
C ILE A 249 11.84 13.41 7.34
N ALA A 250 12.55 14.17 8.17
CA ALA A 250 12.08 14.60 9.49
C ALA A 250 11.44 13.47 10.34
N PRO A 251 12.09 12.29 10.47
CA PRO A 251 11.52 11.17 11.20
C PRO A 251 11.50 11.46 12.71
N ASN A 252 10.55 10.81 13.41
CA ASN A 252 10.69 10.56 14.83
C ASN A 252 11.57 9.30 15.02
N THR A 253 12.69 9.43 15.72
CA THR A 253 13.61 8.32 16.00
C THR A 253 13.39 7.68 17.38
N SER A 254 12.60 8.34 18.24
CA SER A 254 12.28 7.89 19.59
C SER A 254 11.07 8.65 20.11
N TYR A 255 9.97 7.95 20.38
CA TYR A 255 8.77 8.55 20.96
C TYR A 255 9.02 9.20 22.32
N TYR A 256 9.99 8.70 23.09
CA TYR A 256 10.47 9.38 24.28
C TYR A 256 11.02 10.77 23.91
N HIS A 257 11.98 10.88 22.98
CA HIS A 257 12.54 12.19 22.64
C HIS A 257 11.56 13.13 21.92
N TYR A 258 10.51 12.58 21.30
CA TYR A 258 9.46 13.37 20.68
C TYR A 258 8.63 14.12 21.74
N TYR A 259 8.20 13.43 22.80
CA TYR A 259 7.30 13.96 23.84
C TYR A 259 7.96 14.24 25.21
N ARG A 260 9.23 13.87 25.41
CA ARG A 260 9.97 13.96 26.69
C ARG A 260 11.43 14.36 26.49
N SER A 261 12.03 14.89 27.56
CA SER A 261 13.47 15.14 27.64
C SER A 261 13.91 15.17 29.09
N ASN A 262 14.99 14.45 29.43
CA ASN A 262 15.60 14.45 30.77
C ASN A 262 14.59 14.20 31.92
N GLY A 263 13.64 13.29 31.72
CA GLY A 263 12.61 12.95 32.70
C GLY A 263 11.41 13.89 32.76
N LEU A 264 11.36 14.93 31.90
CA LEU A 264 10.29 15.92 31.86
C LEU A 264 9.46 15.83 30.58
N ILE A 265 8.24 16.39 30.65
CA ILE A 265 7.37 16.59 29.50
C ILE A 265 7.96 17.67 28.59
N ARG A 266 8.09 17.36 27.30
CA ARG A 266 8.53 18.31 26.27
C ARG A 266 7.63 18.15 25.05
N HIS A 267 6.77 19.13 24.82
CA HIS A 267 5.83 19.07 23.70
C HIS A 267 6.54 19.27 22.35
N PRO A 268 5.99 18.71 21.26
CA PRO A 268 6.41 19.05 19.91
C PRO A 268 6.22 20.56 19.65
N GLY A 269 7.11 21.16 18.87
CA GLY A 269 7.06 22.59 18.59
C GLY A 269 5.77 22.98 17.88
N GLY A 270 4.99 23.87 18.49
CA GLY A 270 3.67 24.29 17.97
C GLY A 270 2.48 23.46 18.46
N TYR A 271 2.71 22.37 19.21
CA TYR A 271 1.68 21.42 19.67
C TYR A 271 1.72 21.24 21.18
N VAL A 272 1.59 22.35 21.91
CA VAL A 272 1.60 22.35 23.38
C VAL A 272 0.42 21.53 23.90
N GLY A 273 0.69 20.58 24.80
CA GLY A 273 -0.32 19.66 25.35
C GLY A 273 -0.45 18.35 24.57
N GLU A 274 0.14 18.22 23.38
CA GLU A 274 0.11 16.97 22.63
C GLU A 274 0.93 15.88 23.32
N GLU A 275 0.43 14.65 23.25
CA GLU A 275 1.04 13.43 23.75
C GLU A 275 0.63 12.22 22.87
N ILE A 276 1.17 11.03 23.13
CA ILE A 276 0.96 9.78 22.40
C ILE A 276 -0.53 9.46 22.28
N ASP A 277 -1.31 9.65 23.34
CA ASP A 277 -2.75 9.36 23.34
C ASP A 277 -3.53 10.34 22.45
N CYS A 278 -3.05 11.57 22.30
CA CYS A 278 -3.61 12.54 21.36
C CYS A 278 -3.29 12.13 19.91
N LEU A 279 -2.08 11.64 19.66
CA LEU A 279 -1.69 11.15 18.34
C LEU A 279 -2.44 9.87 17.97
N TYR A 280 -2.67 8.95 18.92
CA TYR A 280 -3.51 7.77 18.74
C TYR A 280 -4.91 8.17 18.25
N ASP A 281 -5.59 9.06 18.98
CA ASP A 281 -6.92 9.56 18.59
C ASP A 281 -6.92 10.23 17.21
N PHE A 282 -5.80 10.88 16.85
CA PHE A 282 -5.65 11.58 15.59
C PHE A 282 -5.50 10.63 14.39
N ILE A 283 -4.95 9.43 14.57
CA ILE A 283 -4.67 8.49 13.47
C ILE A 283 -5.61 7.29 13.41
N HIS A 284 -6.29 6.96 14.51
CA HIS A 284 -7.17 5.79 14.61
C HIS A 284 -8.41 5.94 13.72
N SER A 285 -8.29 5.43 12.50
CA SER A 285 -9.22 5.65 11.39
C SER A 285 -9.77 4.36 10.78
N GLY A 286 -9.29 3.21 11.27
CA GLY A 286 -9.79 1.87 10.96
C GLY A 286 -10.97 1.46 11.83
#